data_AF-D5SIY4-F1
#
_entry.id   AF-D5SIY4-F1
#
_cell.length_a   1.000
_cell.length_b   1.000
_cell.length_c   1.000
_cell.angle_alpha   90.00
_cell.angle_beta   90.00
_cell.angle_gamma   90.00
#
_symmetry.space_group_name_H-M   'P 1'
#
loop_
_entity.id
_entity.type
_entity.pdbx_description
1 polymer ?
#
loop_
_entity_poly.entity_id
_entity_poly.type
_entity_poly.pdbx_seq_one_letter_code
_entity_poly.pdbx_strand_id
1 'polypeptide(L)'
;MKRRDLVNGALGISAALLTTTPAHAAPTGTPTAALERALVEPLAAHPAAHADLARGLAGARAAFSATRYQALGRALPHLIATAEATRDRTRPGHARDQAHALVARSYVLAAELAVKDASEIAWVTADRALAAARASGDPQVISEAARMVAIAMRRAGRGEEAIGFLTRTALTFDHHSDPPPAALAAKTCLLLTAGYTAACGGHRTTALDLVAEADETAHRIPHDQPHHGLFTITASPAQVDLYRIGIHTQLGTPDEAITHARRVIPGRLPTAERKARFHTDSARMWHKAGRPERVYADLRAIEHVAPEELRRPSLRTLTTDLLYTSTPQTLPGIRAFAARHGALL
;
A
#
# COMPACT_ATOMS: atom_id res chain seq x y z
N MET A 1 5.71 6.39 69.44
CA MET A 1 5.84 7.54 68.50
C MET A 1 6.64 7.05 67.30
N LYS A 2 6.24 7.04 66.03
CA LYS A 2 5.09 7.52 65.25
C LYS A 2 4.89 6.54 64.08
N ARG A 3 3.63 6.28 63.71
CA ARG A 3 3.17 5.56 62.51
C ARG A 3 3.43 6.34 61.21
N ARG A 4 3.53 5.61 60.09
CA ARG A 4 3.08 5.89 58.70
C ARG A 4 3.63 4.76 57.81
N ASP A 5 2.94 3.67 57.50
CA ASP A 5 1.73 3.43 56.68
C ASP A 5 1.78 3.97 55.23
N LEU A 6 1.83 2.99 54.28
CA LEU A 6 1.12 2.89 52.98
C LEU A 6 1.53 3.89 51.87
N VAL A 7 1.69 3.54 50.58
CA VAL A 7 0.90 2.67 49.68
C VAL A 7 1.78 2.21 48.50
N ASN A 8 1.71 0.91 48.15
CA ASN A 8 2.15 0.38 46.85
C ASN A 8 1.08 0.69 45.78
N GLY A 9 1.43 1.49 44.78
CA GLY A 9 0.58 1.76 43.62
C GLY A 9 0.87 0.80 42.48
N ALA A 10 0.11 -0.29 42.39
CA ALA A 10 0.00 -1.10 41.19
C ALA A 10 -0.96 -0.40 40.21
N LEU A 11 -0.45 0.08 39.07
CA LEU A 11 -1.29 0.56 37.97
C LEU A 11 -1.37 -0.52 36.89
N GLY A 12 -2.45 -1.30 36.96
CA GLY A 12 -2.93 -2.14 35.87
C GLY A 12 -3.47 -1.27 34.73
N ILE A 13 -3.15 -1.65 33.50
CA ILE A 13 -3.69 -1.02 32.29
C ILE A 13 -5.10 -1.56 32.09
N SER A 14 -6.09 -0.76 32.47
CA SER A 14 -7.52 -1.06 32.28
C SER A 14 -7.91 -0.93 30.81
N ALA A 15 -8.62 -1.95 30.32
CA ALA A 15 -9.35 -1.94 29.06
C ALA A 15 -10.48 -0.89 29.13
N ALA A 16 -10.41 0.15 28.29
CA ALA A 16 -11.48 1.13 28.15
C ALA A 16 -12.54 0.60 27.17
N LEU A 17 -13.73 0.36 27.73
CA LEU A 17 -14.97 0.01 27.04
C LEU A 17 -15.43 1.14 26.10
N LEU A 18 -15.91 0.73 24.93
CA LEU A 18 -16.54 1.57 23.91
C LEU A 18 -17.88 2.13 24.44
N THR A 19 -17.93 3.41 24.77
CA THR A 19 -19.19 4.17 24.85
C THR A 19 -19.40 4.93 23.55
N THR A 20 -20.53 4.68 22.91
CA THR A 20 -21.01 5.37 21.70
C THR A 20 -21.27 6.84 21.98
N THR A 21 -20.53 7.73 21.31
CA THR A 21 -20.84 9.16 21.17
C THR A 21 -21.36 9.47 19.76
N PRO A 22 -22.23 10.49 19.60
CA PRO A 22 -22.95 10.74 18.36
C PRO A 22 -22.04 11.33 17.27
N ALA A 23 -22.46 11.14 16.02
CA ALA A 23 -21.84 11.57 14.76
C ALA A 23 -20.70 12.59 14.88
N HIS A 24 -19.46 12.07 14.95
CA HIS A 24 -18.27 12.87 14.70
C HIS A 24 -18.37 13.44 13.28
N ALA A 25 -18.27 14.77 13.14
CA ALA A 25 -17.90 15.38 11.87
C ALA A 25 -16.71 14.60 11.30
N ALA A 26 -16.81 14.16 10.04
CA ALA A 26 -15.72 13.45 9.40
C ALA A 26 -14.44 14.29 9.54
N PRO A 27 -13.31 13.71 10.01
CA PRO A 27 -12.09 14.47 10.18
C PRO A 27 -11.73 15.14 8.86
N THR A 28 -11.59 16.47 8.88
CA THR A 28 -11.40 17.34 7.71
C THR A 28 -9.98 17.29 7.13
N GLY A 29 -9.15 16.33 7.58
CA GLY A 29 -7.75 16.20 7.18
C GLY A 29 -7.50 14.98 6.29
N THR A 30 -6.44 15.04 5.49
CA THR A 30 -5.98 13.88 4.72
C THR A 30 -5.50 12.77 5.66
N PRO A 31 -5.55 11.48 5.23
CA PRO A 31 -5.01 10.39 6.02
C PRO A 31 -3.54 10.55 6.43
N THR A 32 -2.74 11.35 5.71
CA THR A 32 -1.31 11.55 6.02
C THR A 32 -1.01 12.73 6.93
N ALA A 33 -1.98 13.61 7.23
CA ALA A 33 -1.70 14.87 7.95
C ALA A 33 -1.05 14.67 9.34
N ALA A 34 -1.36 13.57 10.04
CA ALA A 34 -0.72 13.25 11.32
C ALA A 34 0.71 12.72 11.13
N LEU A 35 0.97 12.01 10.03
CA LEU A 35 2.31 11.56 9.66
C LEU A 35 3.20 12.73 9.26
N GLU A 36 2.68 13.65 8.45
CA GLU A 36 3.40 14.87 8.03
C GLU A 36 3.92 15.64 9.24
N ARG A 37 3.04 15.90 10.23
CA ARG A 37 3.45 16.54 11.48
C ARG A 37 4.50 15.74 12.24
N ALA A 38 4.32 14.42 12.37
CA ALA A 38 5.25 13.56 13.10
C ALA A 38 6.64 13.43 12.42
N LEU A 39 6.75 13.69 11.12
CA LEU A 39 8.05 13.73 10.42
C LEU A 39 8.85 14.98 10.75
N VAL A 40 8.18 16.08 11.10
CA VAL A 40 8.78 17.38 11.50
C VAL A 40 8.98 17.44 13.01
N GLU A 41 7.98 17.00 13.77
CA GLU A 41 7.96 16.96 15.23
C GLU A 41 7.78 15.51 15.70
N PRO A 42 8.88 14.74 15.88
CA PRO A 42 8.80 13.35 16.28
C PRO A 42 8.07 13.17 17.62
N LEU A 43 7.16 12.20 17.66
CA LEU A 43 6.45 11.85 18.88
C LEU A 43 7.40 11.17 19.87
N ALA A 44 7.33 11.56 21.15
CA ALA A 44 7.98 10.82 22.21
C ALA A 44 7.24 9.48 22.44
N ALA A 45 7.97 8.38 22.43
CA ALA A 45 7.42 7.05 22.68
C ALA A 45 8.38 6.23 23.55
N HIS A 46 7.82 5.28 24.29
CA HIS A 46 8.58 4.31 25.07
C HIS A 46 8.83 3.04 24.24
N PRO A 47 9.98 2.37 24.40
CA PRO A 47 10.21 1.05 23.82
C PRO A 47 9.12 0.05 24.20
N ALA A 48 8.80 -0.87 23.30
CA ALA A 48 7.87 -1.96 23.53
C ALA A 48 8.51 -3.31 23.16
N ALA A 49 7.89 -4.41 23.59
CA ALA A 49 8.33 -5.73 23.15
C ALA A 49 8.14 -5.90 21.64
N HIS A 50 9.06 -6.59 20.96
CA HIS A 50 8.96 -6.83 19.51
C HIS A 50 7.65 -7.53 19.12
N ALA A 51 7.15 -8.43 19.96
CA ALA A 51 5.89 -9.12 19.72
C ALA A 51 4.68 -8.18 19.71
N ASP A 52 4.66 -7.16 20.58
CA ASP A 52 3.58 -6.18 20.62
C ASP A 52 3.64 -5.22 19.43
N LEU A 53 4.85 -4.80 19.04
CA LEU A 53 5.06 -4.04 17.81
C LEU A 53 4.63 -4.83 16.56
N ALA A 54 4.98 -6.11 16.48
CA ALA A 54 4.57 -6.96 15.38
C ALA A 54 3.04 -7.10 15.33
N ARG A 55 2.37 -7.27 16.48
CA ARG A 55 0.91 -7.32 16.57
C ARG A 55 0.27 -5.99 16.14
N GLY A 56 0.82 -4.86 16.59
CA GLY A 56 0.38 -3.52 16.19
C GLY A 56 0.51 -3.28 14.69
N LEU A 57 1.63 -3.67 14.10
CA LEU A 57 1.88 -3.59 12.67
C LEU A 57 0.95 -4.50 11.85
N ALA A 58 0.68 -5.72 12.32
CA ALA A 58 -0.31 -6.60 11.70
C ALA A 58 -1.72 -5.96 11.72
N GLY A 59 -2.11 -5.34 12.83
CA GLY A 59 -3.36 -4.58 12.94
C GLY A 59 -3.41 -3.37 11.98
N ALA A 60 -2.30 -2.63 11.87
CA ALA A 60 -2.18 -1.51 10.93
C ALA A 60 -2.27 -1.99 9.47
N ARG A 61 -1.59 -3.08 9.12
CA ARG A 61 -1.71 -3.71 7.80
C ARG A 61 -3.15 -4.15 7.52
N ALA A 62 -3.84 -4.76 8.49
CA ALA A 62 -5.25 -5.13 8.34
C ALA A 62 -6.16 -3.90 8.11
N ALA A 63 -5.86 -2.76 8.76
CA ALA A 63 -6.56 -1.50 8.50
C ALA A 63 -6.33 -1.01 7.06
N PHE A 64 -5.10 -1.08 6.55
CA PHE A 64 -4.79 -0.77 5.14
C PHE A 64 -5.53 -1.69 4.17
N SER A 65 -5.48 -3.01 4.41
CA SER A 65 -6.17 -4.01 3.59
C SER A 65 -7.69 -3.85 3.57
N ALA A 66 -8.27 -3.34 4.66
CA ALA A 66 -9.68 -2.98 4.78
C ALA A 66 -10.00 -1.56 4.28
N THR A 67 -9.03 -0.84 3.72
CA THR A 67 -9.17 0.55 3.23
C THR A 67 -9.60 1.56 4.31
N ARG A 68 -9.25 1.31 5.58
CA ARG A 68 -9.50 2.21 6.71
C ARG A 68 -8.35 3.22 6.86
N TYR A 69 -8.09 4.00 5.81
CA TYR A 69 -6.94 4.89 5.68
C TYR A 69 -6.92 5.99 6.73
N GLN A 70 -8.07 6.55 7.08
CA GLN A 70 -8.19 7.55 8.14
C GLN A 70 -7.78 7.00 9.51
N ALA A 71 -8.21 5.78 9.85
CA ALA A 71 -7.83 5.13 11.10
C ALA A 71 -6.33 4.77 11.11
N LEU A 72 -5.82 4.27 9.98
CA LEU A 72 -4.41 3.95 9.82
C LEU A 72 -3.52 5.20 9.98
N GLY A 73 -3.90 6.32 9.36
CA GLY A 73 -3.19 7.59 9.44
C GLY A 73 -3.01 8.13 10.86
N ARG A 74 -3.99 7.89 11.74
CA ARG A 74 -3.90 8.25 13.18
C ARG A 74 -2.99 7.32 13.98
N ALA A 75 -2.93 6.05 13.60
CA ALA A 75 -2.17 5.02 14.33
C ALA A 75 -0.68 5.01 13.96
N LEU A 76 -0.34 5.24 12.69
CA LEU A 76 1.02 5.10 12.18
C LEU A 76 2.08 5.97 12.88
N PRO A 77 1.83 7.26 13.18
CA PRO A 77 2.82 8.08 13.89
C PRO A 77 3.28 7.47 15.21
N HIS A 78 2.35 6.95 16.00
CA HIS A 78 2.64 6.31 17.28
C HIS A 78 3.40 4.99 17.07
N LEU A 79 2.96 4.16 16.11
CA LEU A 79 3.63 2.91 15.79
C LEU A 79 5.08 3.12 15.35
N ILE A 80 5.32 4.11 14.49
CA ILE A 80 6.67 4.49 14.03
C ILE A 80 7.52 4.96 15.21
N ALA A 81 7.01 5.88 16.03
CA ALA A 81 7.74 6.38 17.19
C ALA A 81 8.11 5.26 18.18
N THR A 82 7.17 4.35 18.49
CA THR A 82 7.44 3.18 19.35
C THR A 82 8.46 2.23 18.72
N ALA A 83 8.39 1.98 17.41
CA ALA A 83 9.35 1.13 16.71
C ALA A 83 10.76 1.72 16.73
N GLU A 84 10.90 3.03 16.48
CA GLU A 84 12.17 3.75 16.54
C GLU A 84 12.74 3.77 17.95
N ALA A 85 11.94 4.10 18.97
CA ALA A 85 12.36 4.06 20.37
C ALA A 85 12.84 2.66 20.78
N THR A 86 12.15 1.62 20.30
CA THR A 86 12.52 0.21 20.56
C THR A 86 13.86 -0.13 19.91
N ARG A 87 14.06 0.18 18.64
CA ARG A 87 15.34 0.02 17.94
C ARG A 87 16.48 0.74 18.69
N ASP A 88 16.26 1.98 19.11
CA ASP A 88 17.31 2.81 19.71
C ASP A 88 17.76 2.31 21.09
N ARG A 89 16.84 1.69 21.85
CA ARG A 89 17.15 1.04 23.14
C ARG A 89 17.64 -0.39 23.02
N THR A 90 17.57 -1.00 21.84
CA THR A 90 17.99 -2.39 21.63
C THR A 90 19.49 -2.47 21.38
N ARG A 91 20.19 -3.33 22.13
CA ARG A 91 21.63 -3.54 21.96
C ARG A 91 21.96 -4.16 20.59
N PRO A 92 23.12 -3.87 19.99
CA PRO A 92 23.54 -4.47 18.72
C PRO A 92 23.44 -6.00 18.71
N GLY A 93 23.12 -6.56 17.54
CA GLY A 93 22.91 -7.99 17.32
C GLY A 93 21.52 -8.30 16.78
N HIS A 94 21.16 -9.58 16.72
CA HIS A 94 19.96 -10.06 16.04
C HIS A 94 18.65 -9.38 16.49
N ALA A 95 18.52 -9.07 17.78
CA ALA A 95 17.35 -8.34 18.27
C ALA A 95 17.25 -6.92 17.66
N ARG A 96 18.38 -6.22 17.47
CA ARG A 96 18.38 -4.90 16.84
C ARG A 96 18.03 -5.00 15.36
N ASP A 97 18.48 -6.05 14.68
CA ASP A 97 18.13 -6.31 13.27
C ASP A 97 16.62 -6.52 13.12
N GLN A 98 16.00 -7.28 14.03
CA GLN A 98 14.54 -7.43 14.10
C GLN A 98 13.83 -6.09 14.37
N ALA A 99 14.37 -5.26 15.27
CA ALA A 99 13.83 -3.92 15.53
C ALA A 99 13.93 -3.01 14.29
N HIS A 100 15.04 -3.07 13.54
CA HIS A 100 15.20 -2.41 12.26
C HIS A 100 14.15 -2.87 11.23
N ALA A 101 13.86 -4.17 11.17
CA ALA A 101 12.81 -4.70 10.30
C ALA A 101 11.41 -4.17 10.66
N LEU A 102 11.10 -4.01 11.96
CA LEU A 102 9.84 -3.42 12.43
C LEU A 102 9.73 -1.93 12.08
N VAL A 103 10.82 -1.16 12.22
CA VAL A 103 10.89 0.24 11.78
C VAL A 103 10.66 0.33 10.27
N ALA A 104 11.37 -0.49 9.50
CA ALA A 104 11.27 -0.52 8.05
C ALA A 104 9.82 -0.77 7.59
N ARG A 105 9.17 -1.81 8.10
CA ARG A 105 7.78 -2.14 7.72
C ARG A 105 6.75 -1.09 8.18
N SER A 106 7.01 -0.41 9.30
CA SER A 106 6.17 0.73 9.73
C SER A 106 6.25 1.88 8.72
N TYR A 107 7.46 2.18 8.23
CA TYR A 107 7.66 3.19 7.20
C TYR A 107 7.20 2.75 5.80
N VAL A 108 7.30 1.46 5.44
CA VAL A 108 6.68 0.91 4.22
C VAL A 108 5.18 1.19 4.22
N LEU A 109 4.50 0.90 5.33
CA LEU A 109 3.06 1.12 5.44
C LEU A 109 2.68 2.60 5.39
N ALA A 110 3.51 3.48 5.95
CA ALA A 110 3.36 4.92 5.82
C ALA A 110 3.55 5.40 4.37
N ALA A 111 4.54 4.86 3.65
CA ALA A 111 4.76 5.17 2.24
C ALA A 111 3.59 4.69 1.38
N GLU A 112 3.02 3.51 1.65
CA GLU A 112 1.85 3.01 0.94
C GLU A 112 0.63 3.90 1.14
N LEU A 113 0.38 4.35 2.38
CA LEU A 113 -0.68 5.31 2.69
C LEU A 113 -0.45 6.64 1.97
N ALA A 114 0.77 7.17 1.98
CA ALA A 114 1.12 8.41 1.30
C ALA A 114 0.95 8.32 -0.22
N VAL A 115 1.25 7.17 -0.83
CA VAL A 115 0.98 6.91 -2.25
C VAL A 115 -0.52 6.92 -2.56
N LYS A 116 -1.37 6.39 -1.67
CA LYS A 116 -2.83 6.44 -1.83
C LYS A 116 -3.34 7.88 -1.82
N ASP A 117 -2.80 8.69 -0.91
CA ASP A 117 -3.17 10.10 -0.72
C ASP A 117 -2.49 11.08 -1.69
N ALA A 118 -1.52 10.59 -2.48
CA ALA A 118 -0.66 11.41 -3.33
C ALA A 118 0.15 12.48 -2.57
N SER A 119 0.48 12.23 -1.30
CA SER A 119 1.30 13.11 -0.47
C SER A 119 2.80 12.97 -0.79
N GLU A 120 3.53 14.08 -0.70
CA GLU A 120 4.97 14.16 -0.96
C GLU A 120 5.81 13.38 0.06
N ILE A 121 5.26 13.13 1.26
CA ILE A 121 5.95 12.32 2.29
C ILE A 121 6.18 10.87 1.85
N ALA A 122 5.56 10.42 0.75
CA ALA A 122 5.82 9.12 0.16
C ALA A 122 7.32 8.91 -0.14
N TRP A 123 8.03 9.96 -0.56
CA TRP A 123 9.47 9.87 -0.79
C TRP A 123 10.24 9.69 0.53
N VAL A 124 9.99 10.56 1.50
CA VAL A 124 10.68 10.56 2.81
C VAL A 124 10.45 9.26 3.57
N THR A 125 9.21 8.79 3.60
CA THR A 125 8.85 7.53 4.27
C THR A 125 9.45 6.31 3.56
N ALA A 126 9.48 6.29 2.22
CA ALA A 126 10.12 5.21 1.47
C ALA A 126 11.65 5.17 1.69
N ASP A 127 12.31 6.32 1.71
CA ASP A 127 13.75 6.40 1.98
C ASP A 127 14.10 5.89 3.38
N ARG A 128 13.39 6.36 4.41
CA ARG A 128 13.53 5.89 5.80
C ARG A 128 13.24 4.39 5.93
N ALA A 129 12.24 3.89 5.20
CA ALA A 129 11.96 2.45 5.13
C ALA A 129 13.17 1.67 4.59
N LEU A 130 13.76 2.14 3.48
CA LEU A 130 14.88 1.45 2.85
C LEU A 130 16.17 1.50 3.69
N ALA A 131 16.44 2.62 4.35
CA ALA A 131 17.56 2.73 5.29
C ALA A 131 17.43 1.73 6.44
N ALA A 132 16.25 1.66 7.07
CA ALA A 132 15.99 0.69 8.14
C ALA A 132 16.00 -0.76 7.62
N ALA A 133 15.47 -1.01 6.42
CA ALA A 133 15.46 -2.34 5.81
C ALA A 133 16.88 -2.85 5.56
N ARG A 134 17.75 -2.02 5.00
CA ARG A 134 19.18 -2.36 4.78
C ARG A 134 19.88 -2.66 6.10
N ALA A 135 19.62 -1.87 7.14
CA ALA A 135 20.17 -2.10 8.48
C ALA A 135 19.67 -3.40 9.12
N SER A 136 18.48 -3.90 8.75
CA SER A 136 17.98 -5.20 9.22
C SER A 136 18.65 -6.41 8.57
N GLY A 137 19.26 -6.22 7.39
CA GLY A 137 19.83 -7.31 6.59
C GLY A 137 18.80 -8.30 6.01
N ASP A 138 17.50 -8.14 6.26
CA ASP A 138 16.44 -9.04 5.77
C ASP A 138 16.10 -8.73 4.30
N PRO A 139 16.38 -9.65 3.35
CA PRO A 139 16.10 -9.44 1.92
C PRO A 139 14.63 -9.18 1.62
N GLN A 140 13.71 -9.77 2.39
CA GLN A 140 12.27 -9.58 2.18
C GLN A 140 11.87 -8.15 2.54
N VAL A 141 12.34 -7.65 3.68
CA VAL A 141 12.08 -6.26 4.12
C VAL A 141 12.71 -5.27 3.15
N ILE A 142 13.92 -5.57 2.65
CA ILE A 142 14.58 -4.77 1.62
C ILE A 142 13.73 -4.70 0.35
N SER A 143 13.13 -5.81 -0.10
CA SER A 143 12.26 -5.83 -1.28
C SER A 143 10.98 -4.98 -1.09
N GLU A 144 10.37 -5.02 0.10
CA GLU A 144 9.20 -4.21 0.44
C GLU A 144 9.52 -2.71 0.37
N ALA A 145 10.65 -2.30 0.95
CA ALA A 145 11.10 -0.91 0.92
C ALA A 145 11.57 -0.46 -0.47
N ALA A 146 12.30 -1.31 -1.19
CA ALA A 146 12.80 -1.02 -2.54
C ALA A 146 11.65 -0.73 -3.51
N ARG A 147 10.55 -1.52 -3.43
CA ARG A 147 9.32 -1.26 -4.17
C ARG A 147 8.79 0.15 -3.91
N MET A 148 8.74 0.58 -2.65
CA MET A 148 8.20 1.90 -2.30
C MET A 148 9.10 3.04 -2.77
N VAL A 149 10.43 2.90 -2.66
CA VAL A 149 11.38 3.87 -3.21
C VAL A 149 11.22 3.99 -4.72
N ALA A 150 11.11 2.86 -5.44
CA ALA A 150 10.92 2.89 -6.88
C ALA A 150 9.58 3.53 -7.31
N ILE A 151 8.50 3.32 -6.54
CA ILE A 151 7.22 4.00 -6.77
C ILE A 151 7.39 5.52 -6.60
N ALA A 152 8.13 5.97 -5.60
CA ALA A 152 8.42 7.38 -5.39
C ALA A 152 9.30 7.95 -6.53
N MET A 153 10.37 7.25 -6.91
CA MET A 153 11.24 7.58 -8.07
C MET A 153 10.45 7.78 -9.35
N ARG A 154 9.56 6.84 -9.69
CA ARG A 154 8.69 6.96 -10.86
C ARG A 154 7.83 8.23 -10.81
N ARG A 155 7.23 8.54 -9.66
CA ARG A 155 6.37 9.73 -9.50
C ARG A 155 7.16 11.04 -9.58
N ALA A 156 8.45 11.01 -9.27
CA ALA A 156 9.37 12.15 -9.44
C ALA A 156 10.02 12.20 -10.84
N GLY A 157 9.54 11.41 -11.82
CA GLY A 157 10.06 11.41 -13.19
C GLY A 157 11.34 10.57 -13.39
N ARG A 158 11.83 9.86 -12.37
CA ARG A 158 13.05 9.03 -12.42
C ARG A 158 12.74 7.56 -12.73
N GLY A 159 11.96 7.35 -13.79
CA GLY A 159 11.44 6.03 -14.15
C GLY A 159 12.52 5.01 -14.52
N GLU A 160 13.49 5.38 -15.35
CA GLU A 160 14.56 4.48 -15.80
C GLU A 160 15.45 3.99 -14.64
N GLU A 161 15.84 4.92 -13.77
CA GLU A 161 16.62 4.59 -12.58
C GLU A 161 15.83 3.66 -11.63
N ALA A 162 14.52 3.86 -11.52
CA ALA A 162 13.64 3.01 -10.73
C ALA A 162 13.56 1.59 -11.29
N ILE A 163 13.49 1.43 -12.62
CA ILE A 163 13.52 0.12 -13.30
C ILE A 163 14.83 -0.59 -12.98
N GLY A 164 15.96 0.07 -13.22
CA GLY A 164 17.28 -0.51 -12.95
C GLY A 164 17.47 -0.89 -11.48
N PHE A 165 16.98 -0.06 -10.56
CA PHE A 165 17.03 -0.36 -9.12
C PHE A 165 16.20 -1.60 -8.75
N LEU A 166 14.97 -1.70 -9.26
CA LEU A 166 14.10 -2.86 -9.00
C LEU A 166 14.64 -4.14 -9.61
N THR A 167 15.11 -4.12 -10.85
CA THR A 167 15.67 -5.30 -11.52
C THR A 167 16.93 -5.79 -10.80
N ARG A 168 17.86 -4.91 -10.41
CA ARG A 168 19.03 -5.30 -9.60
C ARG A 168 18.63 -5.89 -8.24
N THR A 169 17.61 -5.35 -7.60
CA THR A 169 17.10 -5.88 -6.33
C THR A 169 16.41 -7.24 -6.52
N ALA A 170 15.74 -7.45 -7.66
CA ALA A 170 15.12 -8.74 -7.99
C ALA A 170 16.16 -9.85 -8.21
N LEU A 171 17.30 -9.53 -8.83
CA LEU A 171 18.40 -10.47 -9.08
C LEU A 171 19.02 -11.03 -7.79
N THR A 172 18.91 -10.35 -6.65
CA THR A 172 19.45 -10.87 -5.38
C THR A 172 18.73 -12.13 -4.89
N PHE A 173 17.55 -12.43 -5.45
CA PHE A 173 16.79 -13.64 -5.13
C PHE A 173 17.14 -14.84 -6.02
N ASP A 174 17.95 -14.67 -7.07
CA ASP A 174 18.30 -15.74 -8.03
C ASP A 174 19.41 -16.68 -7.55
N HIS A 175 20.05 -16.38 -6.42
CA HIS A 175 21.16 -17.16 -5.88
C HIS A 175 20.76 -18.51 -5.24
N HIS A 176 19.46 -18.81 -5.16
CA HIS A 176 18.96 -20.04 -4.56
C HIS A 176 18.50 -21.01 -5.64
N SER A 177 19.06 -22.23 -5.65
CA SER A 177 18.62 -23.30 -6.57
C SER A 177 17.17 -23.71 -6.33
N ASP A 178 16.69 -23.60 -5.07
CA ASP A 178 15.29 -23.79 -4.68
C ASP A 178 14.83 -22.61 -3.81
N PRO A 179 14.37 -21.49 -4.41
CA PRO A 179 14.02 -20.30 -3.67
C PRO A 179 12.73 -20.51 -2.87
N PRO A 180 12.69 -20.08 -1.58
CA PRO A 180 11.46 -20.18 -0.81
C PRO A 180 10.37 -19.32 -1.44
N PRO A 181 9.08 -19.66 -1.29
CA PRO A 181 8.00 -18.94 -1.97
C PRO A 181 7.92 -17.43 -1.65
N ALA A 182 8.37 -17.02 -0.46
CA ALA A 182 8.47 -15.61 -0.12
C ALA A 182 9.51 -14.85 -0.96
N ALA A 183 10.63 -15.50 -1.32
CA ALA A 183 11.63 -14.94 -2.24
C ALA A 183 11.06 -14.81 -3.66
N LEU A 184 10.34 -15.83 -4.15
CA LEU A 184 9.64 -15.77 -5.42
C LEU A 184 8.60 -14.63 -5.43
N ALA A 185 7.82 -14.50 -4.35
CA ALA A 185 6.83 -13.43 -4.24
C ALA A 185 7.47 -12.04 -4.24
N ALA A 186 8.60 -11.87 -3.53
CA ALA A 186 9.39 -10.64 -3.56
C ALA A 186 9.88 -10.32 -4.98
N LYS A 187 10.51 -11.29 -5.66
CA LYS A 187 10.99 -11.15 -7.04
C LYS A 187 9.86 -10.76 -7.99
N THR A 188 8.75 -11.51 -8.02
CA THR A 188 7.57 -11.19 -8.83
C THR A 188 7.09 -9.77 -8.57
N CYS A 189 6.98 -9.35 -7.31
CA CYS A 189 6.47 -8.03 -6.95
C CYS A 189 7.37 -6.87 -7.45
N LEU A 190 8.69 -7.06 -7.37
CA LEU A 190 9.68 -6.11 -7.88
C LEU A 190 9.58 -6.01 -9.42
N LEU A 191 9.57 -7.16 -10.12
CA LEU A 191 9.44 -7.22 -11.58
C LEU A 191 8.13 -6.61 -12.09
N LEU A 192 6.99 -6.91 -11.45
CA LEU A 192 5.70 -6.29 -11.77
C LEU A 192 5.75 -4.76 -11.61
N THR A 193 6.39 -4.27 -10.55
CA THR A 193 6.54 -2.83 -10.31
C THR A 193 7.47 -2.18 -11.33
N ALA A 194 8.53 -2.88 -11.74
CA ALA A 194 9.44 -2.43 -12.79
C ALA A 194 8.73 -2.39 -14.14
N GLY A 195 7.97 -3.43 -14.50
CA GLY A 195 7.20 -3.50 -15.73
C GLY A 195 6.15 -2.39 -15.85
N TYR A 196 5.40 -2.12 -14.78
CA TYR A 196 4.50 -0.96 -14.74
C TYR A 196 5.23 0.37 -14.87
N THR A 197 6.42 0.50 -14.27
CA THR A 197 7.23 1.71 -14.37
C THR A 197 7.77 1.91 -15.79
N ALA A 198 8.22 0.84 -16.45
CA ALA A 198 8.60 0.83 -17.86
C ALA A 198 7.44 1.26 -18.76
N ALA A 199 6.22 0.76 -18.49
CA ALA A 199 5.01 1.13 -19.23
C ALA A 199 4.68 2.62 -19.10
N CYS A 200 4.79 3.20 -17.90
CA CYS A 200 4.63 4.65 -17.70
C CYS A 200 5.64 5.49 -18.49
N GLY A 201 6.84 4.96 -18.76
CA GLY A 201 7.86 5.60 -19.59
C GLY A 201 7.77 5.27 -21.09
N GLY A 202 6.76 4.52 -21.54
CA GLY A 202 6.61 4.13 -22.95
C GLY A 202 7.52 2.98 -23.42
N HIS A 203 8.29 2.35 -22.51
CA HIS A 203 9.20 1.25 -22.81
C HIS A 203 8.44 -0.08 -22.97
N ARG A 204 7.70 -0.23 -24.07
CA ARG A 204 6.80 -1.38 -24.30
C ARG A 204 7.50 -2.73 -24.15
N THR A 205 8.60 -2.96 -24.86
CA THR A 205 9.31 -4.25 -24.83
C THR A 205 9.76 -4.59 -23.41
N THR A 206 10.46 -3.68 -22.74
CA THR A 206 10.90 -3.85 -21.35
C THR A 206 9.73 -4.11 -20.41
N ALA A 207 8.60 -3.42 -20.56
CA ALA A 207 7.43 -3.63 -19.72
C ALA A 207 6.84 -5.04 -19.89
N LEU A 208 6.75 -5.53 -21.13
CA LEU A 208 6.21 -6.84 -21.45
C LEU A 208 7.14 -7.98 -21.04
N ASP A 209 8.46 -7.81 -21.22
CA ASP A 209 9.45 -8.80 -20.79
C ASP A 209 9.45 -8.96 -19.26
N LEU A 210 9.44 -7.85 -18.52
CA LEU A 210 9.42 -7.86 -17.05
C LEU A 210 8.14 -8.50 -16.49
N VAL A 211 6.98 -8.26 -17.08
CA VAL A 211 5.73 -8.90 -16.63
C VAL A 211 5.65 -10.38 -17.03
N ALA A 212 6.27 -10.78 -18.13
CA ALA A 212 6.38 -12.19 -18.52
C ALA A 212 7.26 -12.96 -17.53
N GLU A 213 8.46 -12.46 -17.20
CA GLU A 213 9.33 -13.07 -16.20
C GLU A 213 8.64 -13.12 -14.81
N ALA A 214 7.92 -12.05 -14.45
CA ALA A 214 7.17 -12.03 -13.21
C ALA A 214 6.07 -13.10 -13.15
N ASP A 215 5.42 -13.37 -14.28
CA ASP A 215 4.39 -14.41 -14.43
C ASP A 215 4.99 -15.81 -14.29
N GLU A 216 6.10 -16.09 -14.99
CA GLU A 216 6.84 -17.35 -14.85
C GLU A 216 7.28 -17.57 -13.40
N THR A 217 7.80 -16.53 -12.75
CA THR A 217 8.19 -16.58 -11.33
C THR A 217 6.99 -16.85 -10.43
N ALA A 218 5.82 -16.25 -10.71
CA ALA A 218 4.61 -16.43 -9.91
C ALA A 218 4.03 -17.85 -10.02
N HIS A 219 4.15 -18.51 -11.18
CA HIS A 219 3.67 -19.88 -11.39
C HIS A 219 4.46 -20.93 -10.59
N ARG A 220 5.65 -20.59 -10.10
CA ARG A 220 6.46 -21.44 -9.23
C ARG A 220 6.03 -21.38 -7.76
N ILE A 221 5.13 -20.47 -7.40
CA ILE A 221 4.64 -20.29 -6.03
C ILE A 221 3.48 -21.26 -5.77
N PRO A 222 3.56 -22.12 -4.73
CA PRO A 222 2.46 -23.03 -4.38
C PRO A 222 1.16 -22.28 -4.07
N HIS A 223 0.03 -22.77 -4.57
CA HIS A 223 -1.26 -22.07 -4.52
C HIS A 223 -1.88 -21.93 -3.12
N ASP A 224 -1.49 -22.76 -2.14
CA ASP A 224 -2.13 -22.87 -0.82
C ASP A 224 -1.21 -22.53 0.36
N GLN A 225 -0.13 -21.77 0.12
CA GLN A 225 0.79 -21.49 1.20
C GLN A 225 0.23 -20.42 2.16
N PRO A 226 0.16 -20.68 3.47
CA PRO A 226 -0.30 -19.68 4.42
C PRO A 226 0.66 -18.49 4.41
N HIS A 227 0.11 -17.27 4.44
CA HIS A 227 0.92 -16.09 4.71
C HIS A 227 1.41 -16.13 6.15
N HIS A 228 2.72 -16.31 6.34
CA HIS A 228 3.33 -16.32 7.66
C HIS A 228 4.04 -14.99 7.95
N GLY A 229 3.80 -14.43 9.12
CA GLY A 229 4.51 -13.25 9.63
C GLY A 229 4.02 -11.92 9.04
N LEU A 230 4.94 -10.95 8.98
CA LEU A 230 4.65 -9.56 8.58
C LEU A 230 4.94 -9.28 7.10
N PHE A 231 5.45 -10.28 6.37
CA PHE A 231 5.68 -10.16 4.93
C PHE A 231 4.35 -10.14 4.21
N THR A 232 4.11 -9.07 3.44
CA THR A 232 2.76 -8.74 2.95
C THR A 232 2.66 -8.63 1.43
N ILE A 233 3.79 -8.85 0.75
CA ILE A 233 3.82 -9.03 -0.69
C ILE A 233 3.14 -10.36 -1.03
N THR A 234 2.06 -10.27 -1.79
CA THR A 234 1.36 -11.41 -2.38
C THR A 234 1.68 -11.48 -3.86
N ALA A 235 2.13 -12.64 -4.34
CA ALA A 235 2.26 -12.93 -5.76
C ALA A 235 1.27 -14.04 -6.12
N SER A 236 0.47 -13.79 -7.15
CA SER A 236 -0.53 -14.73 -7.66
C SER A 236 -0.82 -14.40 -9.12
N PRO A 237 -1.38 -15.34 -9.90
CA PRO A 237 -1.80 -15.07 -11.28
C PRO A 237 -2.75 -13.86 -11.38
N ALA A 238 -3.69 -13.75 -10.42
CA ALA A 238 -4.59 -12.59 -10.34
C ALA A 238 -3.83 -11.27 -10.11
N GLN A 239 -2.78 -11.28 -9.28
CA GLN A 239 -1.95 -10.09 -9.05
C GLN A 239 -1.15 -9.71 -10.31
N VAL A 240 -0.66 -10.68 -11.08
CA VAL A 240 0.00 -10.44 -12.37
C VAL A 240 -0.99 -9.80 -13.35
N ASP A 241 -2.21 -10.35 -13.48
CA ASP A 241 -3.23 -9.78 -14.36
C ASP A 241 -3.64 -8.36 -13.94
N LEU A 242 -3.71 -8.05 -12.63
CA LEU A 242 -3.91 -6.66 -12.16
C LEU A 242 -2.83 -5.70 -12.68
N TYR A 243 -1.58 -6.16 -12.70
CA TYR A 243 -0.49 -5.37 -13.27
C TYR A 243 -0.58 -5.24 -14.79
N ARG A 244 -0.97 -6.30 -15.50
CA ARG A 244 -1.17 -6.27 -16.96
C ARG A 244 -2.25 -5.26 -17.36
N ILE A 245 -3.36 -5.17 -16.62
CA ILE A 245 -4.38 -4.13 -16.85
C ILE A 245 -3.75 -2.73 -16.83
N GLY A 246 -2.97 -2.43 -15.77
CA GLY A 246 -2.27 -1.16 -15.63
C GLY A 246 -1.23 -0.92 -16.73
N ILE A 247 -0.40 -1.93 -17.04
CA ILE A 247 0.66 -1.85 -18.06
C ILE A 247 0.08 -1.52 -19.44
N HIS A 248 -0.88 -2.31 -19.92
CA HIS A 248 -1.49 -2.07 -21.24
C HIS A 248 -2.26 -0.74 -21.30
N THR A 249 -2.90 -0.33 -20.20
CA THR A 249 -3.53 1.00 -20.10
C THR A 249 -2.51 2.14 -20.23
N GLN A 250 -1.33 2.03 -19.59
CA GLN A 250 -0.27 3.03 -19.70
C GLN A 250 0.41 3.05 -21.08
N LEU A 251 0.54 1.88 -21.71
CA LEU A 251 1.08 1.74 -23.07
C LEU A 251 0.12 2.21 -24.18
N GLY A 252 -1.08 2.67 -23.83
CA GLY A 252 -2.07 3.13 -24.80
C GLY A 252 -2.77 2.01 -25.57
N THR A 253 -2.73 0.77 -25.05
CA THR A 253 -3.44 -0.39 -25.64
C THR A 253 -4.53 -0.93 -24.69
N PRO A 254 -5.54 -0.12 -24.32
CA PRO A 254 -6.58 -0.53 -23.36
C PRO A 254 -7.39 -1.74 -23.84
N ASP A 255 -7.47 -2.01 -25.15
CA ASP A 255 -8.15 -3.20 -25.67
C ASP A 255 -7.42 -4.50 -25.30
N GLU A 256 -6.09 -4.49 -25.25
CA GLU A 256 -5.28 -5.63 -24.76
C GLU A 256 -5.53 -5.87 -23.26
N ALA A 257 -5.68 -4.78 -22.49
CA ALA A 257 -5.96 -4.84 -21.05
C ALA A 257 -7.28 -5.56 -20.73
N ILE A 258 -8.29 -5.49 -21.61
CA ILE A 258 -9.61 -6.14 -21.41
C ILE A 258 -9.47 -7.65 -21.24
N THR A 259 -8.56 -8.28 -21.99
CA THR A 259 -8.32 -9.73 -21.89
C THR A 259 -7.84 -10.11 -20.49
N HIS A 260 -7.00 -9.29 -19.87
CA HIS A 260 -6.51 -9.51 -18.51
C HIS A 260 -7.58 -9.18 -17.46
N ALA A 261 -8.32 -8.09 -17.64
CA ALA A 261 -9.44 -7.75 -16.77
C ALA A 261 -10.50 -8.86 -16.68
N ARG A 262 -10.77 -9.58 -17.78
CA ARG A 262 -11.71 -10.71 -17.81
C ARG A 262 -11.25 -11.95 -17.02
N ARG A 263 -9.95 -12.11 -16.82
CA ARG A 263 -9.39 -13.25 -16.06
C ARG A 263 -9.46 -13.04 -14.56
N VAL A 264 -9.54 -11.80 -14.11
CA VAL A 264 -9.65 -11.47 -12.69
C VAL A 264 -11.11 -11.60 -12.24
N ILE A 265 -11.35 -12.39 -11.20
CA ILE A 265 -12.65 -12.50 -10.54
C ILE A 265 -12.61 -11.65 -9.26
N PRO A 266 -13.23 -10.45 -9.22
CA PRO A 266 -13.07 -9.51 -8.10
C PRO A 266 -13.53 -10.10 -6.76
N GLY A 267 -14.57 -10.95 -6.77
CA GLY A 267 -15.05 -11.64 -5.58
C GLY A 267 -14.03 -12.56 -4.91
N ARG A 268 -13.02 -13.04 -5.66
CA ARG A 268 -11.94 -13.92 -5.14
C ARG A 268 -10.72 -13.14 -4.65
N LEU A 269 -10.67 -11.82 -4.82
CA LEU A 269 -9.57 -11.02 -4.30
C LEU A 269 -9.70 -10.93 -2.76
N PRO A 270 -8.59 -11.13 -2.01
CA PRO A 270 -8.67 -11.41 -0.57
C PRO A 270 -8.99 -10.19 0.30
N THR A 271 -8.79 -8.97 -0.22
CA THR A 271 -8.92 -7.74 0.57
C THR A 271 -9.76 -6.69 -0.15
N ALA A 272 -10.39 -5.79 0.62
CA ALA A 272 -11.07 -4.63 0.07
C ALA A 272 -10.12 -3.76 -0.76
N GLU A 273 -8.87 -3.61 -0.31
CA GLU A 273 -7.81 -2.88 -1.04
C GLU A 273 -7.56 -3.48 -2.42
N ARG A 274 -7.43 -4.81 -2.53
CA ARG A 274 -7.18 -5.48 -3.82
C ARG A 274 -8.39 -5.38 -4.74
N LYS A 275 -9.61 -5.52 -4.21
CA LYS A 275 -10.86 -5.31 -4.96
C LYS A 275 -10.95 -3.88 -5.50
N ALA A 276 -10.67 -2.89 -4.65
CA ALA A 276 -10.65 -1.49 -5.05
C ALA A 276 -9.58 -1.19 -6.10
N ARG A 277 -8.39 -1.80 -5.98
CA ARG A 277 -7.34 -1.70 -6.99
C ARG A 277 -7.83 -2.23 -8.34
N PHE A 278 -8.44 -3.41 -8.39
CA PHE A 278 -9.00 -3.96 -9.63
C PHE A 278 -9.97 -2.98 -10.31
N HIS A 279 -10.94 -2.48 -9.55
CA HIS A 279 -11.93 -1.55 -10.09
C HIS A 279 -11.30 -0.20 -10.47
N THR A 280 -10.28 0.26 -9.74
CA THR A 280 -9.54 1.49 -10.09
C THR A 280 -8.79 1.34 -11.42
N ASP A 281 -8.06 0.24 -11.59
CA ASP A 281 -7.28 -0.02 -12.80
C ASP A 281 -8.22 -0.26 -13.99
N SER A 282 -9.34 -0.96 -13.78
CA SER A 282 -10.40 -1.17 -14.78
C SER A 282 -11.11 0.13 -15.17
N ALA A 283 -11.47 0.98 -14.20
CA ALA A 283 -12.07 2.29 -14.47
C ALA A 283 -11.15 3.18 -15.32
N ARG A 284 -9.84 3.18 -15.04
CA ARG A 284 -8.84 3.91 -15.84
C ARG A 284 -8.73 3.35 -17.26
N MET A 285 -8.73 2.03 -17.40
CA MET A 285 -8.75 1.35 -18.70
C MET A 285 -10.00 1.74 -19.51
N TRP A 286 -11.20 1.66 -18.91
CA TRP A 286 -12.45 2.04 -19.57
C TRP A 286 -12.53 3.52 -19.93
N HIS A 287 -11.95 4.38 -19.09
CA HIS A 287 -11.85 5.80 -19.38
C HIS A 287 -10.99 6.05 -20.62
N LYS A 288 -9.84 5.39 -20.75
CA LYS A 288 -9.00 5.44 -21.96
C LYS A 288 -9.69 4.83 -23.19
N ALA A 289 -10.54 3.83 -23.00
CA ALA A 289 -11.34 3.22 -24.06
C ALA A 289 -12.61 4.02 -24.43
N GLY A 290 -12.91 5.14 -23.76
CA GLY A 290 -14.13 5.92 -24.00
C GLY A 290 -15.41 5.16 -23.68
N ARG A 291 -15.46 4.45 -22.55
CA ARG A 291 -16.64 3.67 -22.07
C ARG A 291 -17.15 4.21 -20.73
N PRO A 292 -17.77 5.40 -20.69
CA PRO A 292 -18.14 6.10 -19.45
C PRO A 292 -19.07 5.30 -18.53
N GLU A 293 -19.97 4.50 -19.09
CA GLU A 293 -20.88 3.63 -18.35
C GLU A 293 -20.13 2.56 -17.53
N ARG A 294 -19.02 2.04 -18.07
CA ARG A 294 -18.18 1.05 -17.40
C ARG A 294 -17.31 1.71 -16.33
N VAL A 295 -16.78 2.90 -16.60
CA VAL A 295 -16.09 3.72 -15.59
C VAL A 295 -17.00 3.93 -14.38
N TYR A 296 -18.24 4.37 -14.62
CA TYR A 296 -19.19 4.61 -13.54
C TYR A 296 -19.55 3.33 -12.78
N ALA A 297 -19.69 2.20 -13.47
CA ALA A 297 -19.94 0.90 -12.83
C ALA A 297 -18.81 0.51 -11.87
N ASP A 298 -17.55 0.66 -12.29
CA ASP A 298 -16.39 0.38 -11.43
C ASP A 298 -16.29 1.36 -10.26
N LEU A 299 -16.56 2.65 -10.46
CA LEU A 299 -16.58 3.64 -9.36
C LEU A 299 -17.64 3.30 -8.30
N ARG A 300 -18.84 2.85 -8.70
CA ARG A 300 -19.86 2.37 -7.76
C ARG A 300 -19.46 1.07 -7.06
N ALA A 301 -18.76 0.18 -7.75
CA ALA A 301 -18.23 -1.03 -7.11
C ALA A 301 -17.21 -0.66 -6.02
N ILE A 302 -16.34 0.33 -6.25
CA ILE A 302 -15.43 0.87 -5.23
C ILE A 302 -16.23 1.47 -4.05
N GLU A 303 -17.29 2.25 -4.31
CA GLU A 303 -18.14 2.84 -3.26
C GLU A 303 -18.65 1.77 -2.27
N HIS A 304 -19.04 0.61 -2.80
CA HIS A 304 -19.56 -0.49 -1.99
C HIS A 304 -18.48 -1.22 -1.19
N VAL A 305 -17.32 -1.50 -1.79
CA VAL A 305 -16.30 -2.37 -1.16
C VAL A 305 -15.23 -1.60 -0.37
N ALA A 306 -14.98 -0.34 -0.72
CA ALA A 306 -13.87 0.45 -0.22
C ALA A 306 -14.14 1.97 -0.31
N PRO A 307 -15.09 2.51 0.46
CA PRO A 307 -15.54 3.90 0.30
C PRO A 307 -14.44 4.95 0.50
N GLU A 308 -13.43 4.70 1.34
CA GLU A 308 -12.32 5.66 1.51
C GLU A 308 -11.41 5.76 0.27
N GLU A 309 -11.40 4.75 -0.62
CA GLU A 309 -10.66 4.82 -1.88
C GLU A 309 -11.17 5.93 -2.79
N LEU A 310 -12.49 6.18 -2.82
CA LEU A 310 -13.09 7.24 -3.66
C LEU A 310 -12.68 8.65 -3.22
N ARG A 311 -12.15 8.81 -2.00
CA ARG A 311 -11.64 10.11 -1.52
C ARG A 311 -10.24 10.42 -2.05
N ARG A 312 -9.54 9.44 -2.63
CA ARG A 312 -8.19 9.64 -3.17
C ARG A 312 -8.22 10.66 -4.30
N PRO A 313 -7.22 11.57 -4.39
CA PRO A 313 -7.20 12.62 -5.41
C PRO A 313 -7.43 12.09 -6.83
N SER A 314 -6.79 10.98 -7.20
CA SER A 314 -6.92 10.43 -8.55
C SER A 314 -8.30 9.88 -8.91
N LEU A 315 -9.06 9.38 -7.93
CA LEU A 315 -10.42 8.88 -8.17
C LEU A 315 -11.44 10.02 -8.14
N ARG A 316 -11.17 11.08 -7.35
CA ARG A 316 -11.91 12.35 -7.44
C ARG A 316 -11.76 12.96 -8.83
N THR A 317 -10.52 13.10 -9.33
CA THR A 317 -10.26 13.59 -10.69
C THR A 317 -10.99 12.76 -11.74
N LEU A 318 -10.88 11.42 -11.68
CA LEU A 318 -11.58 10.54 -12.64
C LEU A 318 -13.11 10.71 -12.58
N THR A 319 -13.68 10.92 -11.38
CA THR A 319 -15.11 11.16 -11.19
C THR A 319 -15.52 12.53 -11.74
N THR A 320 -14.70 13.56 -11.53
CA THR A 320 -14.88 14.91 -12.06
C THR A 320 -14.82 14.90 -13.60
N ASP A 321 -13.81 14.25 -14.18
CA ASP A 321 -13.68 14.09 -15.64
C ASP A 321 -14.91 13.40 -16.22
N LEU A 322 -15.38 12.33 -15.58
CA LEU A 322 -16.58 11.60 -16.01
C LEU A 322 -17.84 12.47 -15.94
N LEU A 323 -17.97 13.31 -14.90
CA LEU A 323 -19.09 14.24 -14.73
C LEU A 323 -19.16 15.28 -15.86
N TYR A 324 -18.02 15.80 -16.32
CA TYR A 324 -17.98 16.85 -17.34
C TYR A 324 -17.96 16.30 -18.78
N THR A 325 -17.53 15.06 -18.98
CA THR A 325 -17.50 14.42 -20.31
C THR A 325 -18.78 13.64 -20.65
N SER A 326 -19.65 13.41 -19.66
CA SER A 326 -20.89 12.64 -19.84
C SER A 326 -22.13 13.49 -19.63
N THR A 327 -23.22 13.18 -20.34
CA THR A 327 -24.50 13.84 -20.08
C THR A 327 -25.24 13.16 -18.91
N PRO A 328 -26.07 13.90 -18.14
CA PRO A 328 -26.90 13.31 -17.07
C PRO A 328 -27.85 12.21 -17.54
N GLN A 329 -28.26 12.24 -18.82
CA GLN A 329 -29.08 11.21 -19.45
C GLN A 329 -28.30 9.91 -19.65
N THR A 330 -27.00 10.00 -19.93
CA THR A 330 -26.11 8.85 -20.11
C THR A 330 -25.71 8.20 -18.78
N LEU A 331 -25.52 8.99 -17.73
CA LEU A 331 -25.11 8.50 -16.39
C LEU A 331 -26.02 9.03 -15.28
N PRO A 332 -27.18 8.41 -15.05
CA PRO A 332 -28.07 8.81 -13.97
C PRO A 332 -27.38 8.82 -12.60
N GLY A 333 -27.50 9.93 -11.88
CA GLY A 333 -26.97 10.09 -10.52
C GLY A 333 -25.48 10.45 -10.41
N ILE A 334 -24.75 10.63 -11.52
CA ILE A 334 -23.33 10.98 -11.48
C ILE A 334 -23.03 12.26 -10.69
N ARG A 335 -23.88 13.29 -10.79
CA ARG A 335 -23.72 14.54 -10.03
C ARG A 335 -23.85 14.31 -8.51
N ALA A 336 -24.82 13.50 -8.10
CA ALA A 336 -25.00 13.15 -6.69
C ALA A 336 -23.85 12.27 -6.17
N PHE A 337 -23.35 11.36 -7.00
CA PHE A 337 -22.16 10.57 -6.71
C PHE A 337 -20.92 11.47 -6.53
N ALA A 338 -20.68 12.40 -7.46
CA ALA A 338 -19.58 13.35 -7.37
C ALA A 338 -19.67 14.22 -6.11
N ALA A 339 -20.86 14.70 -5.75
CA ALA A 339 -21.08 15.48 -4.53
C ALA A 339 -20.68 14.71 -3.27
N ARG A 340 -21.12 13.44 -3.13
CA ARG A 340 -20.82 12.61 -1.95
C ARG A 340 -19.33 12.36 -1.73
N HIS A 341 -18.56 12.25 -2.81
CA HIS A 341 -17.14 11.94 -2.77
C HIS A 341 -16.23 13.17 -2.93
N GLY A 342 -16.82 14.37 -2.89
CA GLY A 342 -16.07 15.63 -2.99
C GLY A 342 -15.45 15.85 -4.38
N ALA A 343 -16.03 15.29 -5.44
CA ALA A 343 -15.57 15.45 -6.82
C ALA A 343 -16.30 16.57 -7.59
N LEU A 344 -17.03 17.45 -6.88
CA LEU A 344 -17.50 18.73 -7.42
C LEU A 344 -16.39 19.77 -7.21
N LEU A 345 -16.02 20.47 -8.29
CA LEU A 345 -15.10 21.60 -8.25
C LEU A 345 -15.77 22.83 -7.62
#